data_AF-A4E9M5-F1
#
_entry.id   AF-A4E9M5-F1
#
_cell.length_a   1.000
_cell.length_b   1.000
_cell.length_c   1.000
_cell.angle_alpha   90.00
_cell.angle_beta   90.00
_cell.angle_gamma   90.00
#
_symmetry.space_group_name_H-M   'P 1'
#
loop_
_entity.id
_entity.type
_entity.pdbx_description
1 polymer ?
#
loop_
_entity_poly.entity_id
_entity_poly.type
_entity_poly.pdbx_seq_one_letter_code
_entity_poly.pdbx_strand_id
1 'polypeptide(L)'
;MNESDTRLKLIDPAIMKSWDRNTQVFTEYFFTSGEIVVRGSMVTRKDKKKADYLLMYAPGIPIAIVEAKDTEHTVDAGLQQGMGYAQLLDIPFAYSSNGKGFVEHDFLTGKERALAMDEFPTPAELWTRYSKAKGLEHPYSQEIVTAPYYQEHGGNHPRYYQCIAINRTLEAIARGKNRILLVMATGTGKTFTAFQIVHRLRQTTEVRKVLYLADRNILVDQTIDGDFKPLKRVTTKVVGRKLDSAYEVYFSLYQQLVGENGEEIFREFDSEFFDLIIVDECHRGSAAADSAWRKVLEYFNCAIQIGMTATGGARRRGVRAS
;
A
#
# COMPACT_ATOMS: atom_id res chain seq x y z
N MET A 1 10.91 8.54 -36.74
CA MET A 1 10.47 9.61 -35.81
C MET A 1 11.14 9.32 -34.47
N ASN A 2 11.78 10.31 -33.80
CA ASN A 2 12.44 10.04 -32.51
C ASN A 2 11.40 9.67 -31.42
N GLU A 3 11.85 9.17 -30.27
CA GLU A 3 10.97 8.70 -29.20
C GLU A 3 10.04 9.81 -28.68
N SER A 4 10.55 11.02 -28.45
CA SER A 4 9.76 12.16 -27.97
C SER A 4 8.65 12.57 -28.94
N ASP A 5 8.95 12.61 -30.24
CA ASP A 5 7.97 12.87 -31.29
C ASP A 5 6.95 11.73 -31.39
N THR A 6 7.40 10.48 -31.26
CA THR A 6 6.55 9.28 -31.31
C THR A 6 5.54 9.29 -30.17
N ARG A 7 5.99 9.63 -28.97
CA ARG A 7 5.17 9.84 -27.78
C ARG A 7 4.10 10.90 -28.03
N LEU A 8 4.52 12.12 -28.35
CA LEU A 8 3.62 13.26 -28.50
C LEU A 8 2.60 13.11 -29.63
N LYS A 9 3.03 12.56 -30.78
CA LYS A 9 2.20 12.54 -32.00
C LYS A 9 1.36 11.28 -32.16
N LEU A 10 1.79 10.15 -31.58
CA LEU A 10 1.17 8.85 -31.82
C LEU A 10 0.65 8.19 -30.53
N ILE A 11 1.46 8.12 -29.48
CA ILE A 11 1.11 7.40 -28.24
C ILE A 11 0.18 8.23 -27.34
N ASP A 12 0.48 9.51 -27.13
CA ASP A 12 -0.33 10.41 -26.30
C ASP A 12 -1.81 10.46 -26.78
N PRO A 13 -2.11 10.66 -28.09
CA PRO A 13 -3.48 10.64 -28.57
C PRO A 13 -4.21 9.31 -28.33
N ALA A 14 -3.50 8.18 -28.42
CA ALA A 14 -4.08 6.86 -28.21
C ALA A 14 -4.46 6.63 -26.73
N ILE A 15 -3.56 6.97 -25.81
CA ILE A 15 -3.83 6.85 -24.36
C ILE A 15 -4.91 7.86 -23.93
N MET A 16 -4.76 9.12 -24.31
CA MET A 16 -5.65 10.22 -23.87
C MET A 16 -7.03 10.19 -24.52
N LYS A 17 -7.28 9.27 -25.46
CA LYS A 17 -8.62 9.00 -26.00
C LYS A 17 -9.62 8.60 -24.90
N SER A 18 -9.15 7.88 -23.87
CA SER A 18 -10.00 7.38 -22.77
C SER A 18 -9.47 7.65 -21.37
N TRP A 19 -8.19 8.04 -21.24
CA TRP A 19 -7.55 8.33 -19.96
C TRP A 19 -7.47 9.84 -19.71
N ASP A 20 -7.83 10.29 -18.50
CA ASP A 20 -7.72 11.69 -18.13
C ASP A 20 -6.27 12.12 -17.92
N ARG A 21 -5.84 13.14 -18.68
CA ARG A 21 -4.46 13.62 -18.69
C ARG A 21 -4.00 14.20 -17.35
N ASN A 22 -4.90 14.78 -16.56
CA ASN A 22 -4.54 15.52 -15.35
C ASN A 22 -4.56 14.65 -14.09
N THR A 23 -5.35 13.58 -14.12
CA THR A 23 -5.64 12.77 -12.93
C THR A 23 -5.21 11.31 -13.06
N GLN A 24 -5.07 10.79 -14.28
CA GLN A 24 -4.80 9.37 -14.51
C GLN A 24 -3.51 9.10 -15.30
N VAL A 25 -3.03 10.03 -16.12
CA VAL A 25 -1.80 9.85 -16.93
C VAL A 25 -0.63 10.63 -16.34
N PHE A 26 0.39 9.93 -15.85
CA PHE A 26 1.60 10.53 -15.31
C PHE A 26 2.79 10.21 -16.20
N THR A 27 3.27 11.20 -16.94
CA THR A 27 4.42 11.04 -17.84
C THR A 27 5.74 11.23 -17.12
N GLU A 28 6.80 10.55 -17.58
CA GLU A 28 8.15 10.68 -17.03
C GLU A 28 8.20 10.44 -15.51
N TYR A 29 7.48 9.43 -15.06
CA TYR A 29 7.24 9.16 -13.64
C TYR A 29 8.48 8.55 -12.97
N PHE A 30 9.14 9.32 -12.11
CA PHE A 30 10.25 8.85 -11.29
C PHE A 30 9.76 8.20 -9.99
N PHE A 31 10.16 6.95 -9.76
CA PHE A 31 9.74 6.21 -8.56
C PHE A 31 10.90 5.73 -7.67
N THR A 32 12.15 5.91 -8.08
CA THR A 32 13.31 5.67 -7.21
C THR A 32 14.17 6.93 -7.08
N SER A 33 14.84 7.07 -5.93
CA SER A 33 15.78 8.17 -5.67
C SER A 33 17.20 7.91 -6.21
N GLY A 34 17.39 6.82 -6.94
CA GLY A 34 18.71 6.30 -7.33
C GLY A 34 19.36 5.51 -6.18
N GLU A 35 19.86 4.31 -6.48
CA GLU A 35 20.56 3.48 -5.50
C GLU A 35 21.94 4.07 -5.20
N ILE A 36 22.31 4.19 -3.92
CA ILE A 36 23.66 4.62 -3.54
C ILE A 36 24.60 3.43 -3.67
N VAL A 37 25.59 3.57 -4.56
CA VAL A 37 26.66 2.59 -4.76
C VAL A 37 27.92 3.15 -4.13
N VAL A 38 28.46 2.40 -3.17
CA VAL A 38 29.76 2.70 -2.55
C VAL A 38 30.80 1.76 -3.16
N ARG A 39 31.81 2.31 -3.84
CA ARG A 39 32.98 1.56 -4.33
C ARG A 39 34.24 2.20 -3.75
N GLY A 40 34.81 1.59 -2.72
CA GLY A 40 35.94 2.16 -1.98
C GLY A 40 35.54 3.46 -1.28
N SER A 41 36.24 4.55 -1.57
CA SER A 41 35.94 5.90 -1.07
C SER A 41 34.94 6.70 -1.94
N MET A 42 34.55 6.17 -3.11
CA MET A 42 33.59 6.85 -3.99
C MET A 42 32.16 6.45 -3.67
N VAL A 43 31.31 7.46 -3.46
CA VAL A 43 29.86 7.32 -3.32
C VAL A 43 29.22 7.87 -4.58
N THR A 44 28.62 7.00 -5.40
CA THR A 44 27.86 7.40 -6.59
C THR A 44 26.40 6.97 -6.43
N ARG A 45 25.47 7.70 -7.06
CA ARG A 45 24.07 7.25 -7.17
C ARG A 45 23.83 6.69 -8.56
N LYS A 46 23.22 5.51 -8.65
CA LYS A 46 22.65 5.02 -9.92
C LYS A 46 21.54 5.95 -10.37
N ASP A 47 21.26 5.91 -11.67
CA ASP A 47 20.17 6.65 -12.27
C ASP A 47 18.83 6.31 -11.59
N LYS A 48 18.00 7.34 -11.47
CA LYS A 48 16.62 7.16 -11.03
C LYS A 48 15.89 6.36 -12.08
N LYS A 49 15.11 5.36 -11.66
CA LYS A 49 14.23 4.64 -12.56
C LYS A 49 13.03 5.54 -12.88
N LYS A 50 12.69 5.63 -14.15
CA LYS A 50 11.64 6.47 -14.71
C LYS A 50 10.82 5.63 -15.68
N ALA A 51 9.51 5.60 -15.49
CA ALA A 51 8.58 5.05 -16.48
C ALA A 51 8.14 6.16 -17.43
N ASP A 52 7.95 5.85 -18.71
CA ASP A 52 7.49 6.88 -19.67
C ASP A 52 6.06 7.31 -19.37
N TYR A 53 5.19 6.35 -19.05
CA TYR A 53 3.84 6.58 -18.58
C TYR A 53 3.51 5.66 -17.40
N LEU A 54 3.03 6.25 -16.32
CA LEU A 54 2.32 5.55 -15.26
C LEU A 54 0.84 5.92 -15.36
N LEU A 55 -0.01 4.91 -15.51
CA LEU A 55 -1.45 5.05 -15.57
C LEU A 55 -2.06 4.66 -14.24
N MET A 56 -2.83 5.57 -13.64
CA MET A 56 -3.54 5.35 -12.38
C MET A 56 -5.04 5.29 -12.64
N TYR A 57 -5.70 4.26 -12.09
CA TYR A 57 -7.16 4.20 -12.12
C TYR A 57 -7.77 5.33 -11.28
N ALA A 58 -7.23 5.53 -10.08
CA ALA A 58 -7.54 6.62 -9.17
C ALA A 58 -6.27 7.06 -8.42
N PRO A 59 -6.24 8.23 -7.77
CA PRO A 59 -5.05 8.70 -7.04
C PRO A 59 -4.50 7.67 -6.05
N GLY A 60 -3.24 7.26 -6.25
CA GLY A 60 -2.58 6.24 -5.42
C GLY A 60 -2.88 4.79 -5.81
N ILE A 61 -3.59 4.56 -6.92
CA ILE A 61 -3.96 3.24 -7.45
C ILE A 61 -3.41 3.11 -8.87
N PRO A 62 -2.09 2.87 -9.01
CA PRO A 62 -1.48 2.60 -10.31
C PRO A 62 -1.96 1.25 -10.85
N ILE A 63 -2.24 1.20 -12.16
CA ILE A 63 -2.79 -0.01 -12.80
C ILE A 63 -2.06 -0.39 -14.09
N ALA A 64 -1.39 0.54 -14.77
CA ALA A 64 -0.60 0.21 -15.94
C ALA A 64 0.68 1.04 -16.08
N ILE A 65 1.70 0.46 -16.72
CA ILE A 65 2.91 1.15 -17.19
C ILE A 65 2.98 1.05 -18.70
N VAL A 66 3.35 2.13 -19.38
CA VAL A 66 3.67 2.12 -20.82
C VAL A 66 5.11 2.60 -21.02
N GLU A 67 5.91 1.81 -21.74
CA GLU A 67 7.24 2.19 -22.20
C GLU A 67 7.21 2.50 -23.69
N ALA A 68 7.73 3.68 -24.06
CA ALA A 68 7.80 4.13 -25.43
C ALA A 68 9.16 3.81 -26.06
N LYS A 69 9.16 3.69 -27.38
CA LYS A 69 10.36 3.64 -28.23
C LYS A 69 10.13 4.50 -29.47
N ASP A 70 11.21 4.84 -30.17
CA ASP A 70 11.10 5.47 -31.49
C ASP A 70 10.52 4.49 -32.54
N THR A 71 10.09 5.03 -33.68
CA THR A 71 9.37 4.25 -34.71
C THR A 71 10.20 3.17 -35.41
N GLU A 72 11.52 3.17 -35.27
CA GLU A 72 12.42 2.20 -35.93
C GLU A 72 12.55 0.91 -35.12
N HIS A 73 12.26 0.96 -33.82
CA HIS A 73 12.21 -0.23 -32.97
C HIS A 73 10.97 -1.09 -33.26
N THR A 74 11.00 -2.34 -32.80
CA THR A 74 9.81 -3.20 -32.77
C THR A 74 8.83 -2.73 -31.68
N VAL A 75 7.55 -3.08 -31.82
CA VAL A 75 6.49 -2.63 -30.88
C VAL A 75 6.73 -3.15 -29.45
N ASP A 76 7.35 -4.32 -29.33
CA ASP A 76 7.68 -5.02 -28.08
C ASP A 76 9.04 -4.64 -27.48
N ALA A 77 9.83 -3.78 -28.14
CA ALA A 77 11.21 -3.50 -27.75
C ALA A 77 11.35 -2.93 -26.32
N GLY A 78 10.33 -2.27 -25.79
CA GLY A 78 10.29 -1.77 -24.41
C GLY A 78 9.59 -2.69 -23.42
N LEU A 79 9.05 -3.85 -23.83
CA LEU A 79 8.16 -4.65 -23.00
C LEU A 79 8.85 -5.18 -21.74
N GLN A 80 10.06 -5.73 -21.88
CA GLN A 80 10.83 -6.25 -20.74
C GLN A 80 11.19 -5.15 -19.73
N GLN A 81 11.47 -3.93 -20.20
CA GLN A 81 11.68 -2.77 -19.35
C GLN A 81 10.40 -2.42 -18.57
N GLY A 82 9.27 -2.34 -19.27
CA GLY A 82 7.96 -2.06 -18.68
C GLY A 82 7.54 -3.12 -17.66
N MET A 83 7.75 -4.40 -17.97
CA MET A 83 7.51 -5.52 -17.05
C MET A 83 8.36 -5.40 -15.78
N GLY A 84 9.65 -5.05 -15.91
CA GLY A 84 10.53 -4.85 -14.76
C GLY A 84 10.09 -3.69 -13.85
N TYR A 85 9.55 -2.62 -14.44
CA TYR A 85 8.97 -1.52 -13.66
C TYR A 85 7.64 -1.91 -13.01
N ALA A 86 6.78 -2.62 -13.76
CA ALA A 86 5.48 -3.06 -13.27
C ALA A 86 5.62 -4.01 -12.08
N GLN A 87 6.55 -4.96 -12.14
CA GLN A 87 6.88 -5.84 -11.01
C GLN A 87 7.37 -5.08 -9.78
N LEU A 88 8.21 -4.06 -9.96
CA LEU A 88 8.71 -3.26 -8.83
C LEU A 88 7.60 -2.44 -8.17
N LEU A 89 6.68 -1.92 -8.98
CA LEU A 89 5.56 -1.07 -8.55
C LEU A 89 4.31 -1.87 -8.17
N ASP A 90 4.33 -3.20 -8.30
CA ASP A 90 3.19 -4.11 -8.13
C ASP A 90 1.98 -3.77 -9.03
N ILE A 91 2.27 -3.49 -10.30
CA ILE A 91 1.29 -3.07 -11.30
C ILE A 91 0.93 -4.24 -12.21
N PRO A 92 -0.37 -4.50 -12.45
CA PRO A 92 -0.84 -5.70 -13.16
C PRO A 92 -0.64 -5.67 -14.68
N PHE A 93 -0.53 -4.49 -15.31
CA PHE A 93 -0.43 -4.39 -16.78
C PHE A 93 0.81 -3.61 -17.20
N ALA A 94 1.64 -4.20 -18.05
CA ALA A 94 2.76 -3.53 -18.69
C ALA A 94 2.54 -3.45 -20.20
N TYR A 95 2.90 -2.33 -20.79
CA TYR A 95 2.76 -2.09 -22.22
C TYR A 95 4.06 -1.58 -22.82
N SER A 96 4.28 -1.90 -24.08
CA SER A 96 5.28 -1.24 -24.93
C SER A 96 4.65 -0.70 -26.20
N SER A 97 5.14 0.44 -26.68
CA SER A 97 4.72 1.01 -27.97
C SER A 97 5.86 1.75 -28.66
N ASN A 98 5.86 1.70 -29.99
CA ASN A 98 6.68 2.51 -30.88
C ASN A 98 5.83 3.45 -31.77
N GLY A 99 4.55 3.65 -31.41
CA GLY A 99 3.59 4.45 -32.17
C GLY A 99 2.91 3.75 -33.35
N LYS A 100 3.21 2.47 -33.64
CA LYS A 100 2.53 1.66 -34.68
C LYS A 100 1.50 0.68 -34.10
N GLY A 101 1.53 0.45 -32.79
CA GLY A 101 0.62 -0.41 -32.02
C GLY A 101 1.09 -0.47 -30.57
N PHE A 102 0.50 -1.38 -29.80
CA PHE A 102 0.96 -1.72 -28.45
C PHE A 102 1.17 -3.22 -28.32
N VAL A 103 2.07 -3.62 -27.42
CA VAL A 103 2.11 -4.98 -26.88
C VAL A 103 1.85 -4.90 -25.39
N GLU A 104 0.86 -5.65 -24.92
CA GLU A 104 0.46 -5.79 -23.51
C GLU A 104 1.08 -7.07 -22.93
N HIS A 105 1.59 -6.99 -21.71
CA HIS A 105 1.79 -8.13 -20.81
C HIS A 105 0.86 -7.98 -19.60
N ASP A 106 -0.03 -8.95 -19.41
CA ASP A 106 -0.98 -9.01 -18.30
C ASP A 106 -0.46 -9.96 -17.21
N PHE A 107 0.00 -9.42 -16.09
CA PHE A 107 0.50 -10.19 -14.94
C PHE A 107 -0.60 -10.98 -14.22
N LEU A 108 -1.88 -10.66 -14.42
CA LEU A 108 -3.00 -11.39 -13.82
C LEU A 108 -3.25 -12.72 -14.54
N THR A 109 -2.96 -12.78 -15.85
CA THR A 109 -3.21 -13.97 -16.68
C THR A 109 -1.92 -14.61 -17.22
N GLY A 110 -0.79 -13.91 -17.16
CA GLY A 110 0.49 -14.31 -17.74
C GLY A 110 0.53 -14.25 -19.27
N LYS A 111 -0.44 -13.58 -19.90
CA LYS A 111 -0.58 -13.53 -21.37
C LYS A 111 -0.03 -12.24 -21.93
N GLU A 112 0.46 -12.34 -23.17
CA GLU A 112 0.86 -11.21 -23.98
C GLU A 112 -0.04 -11.11 -25.22
N ARG A 113 -0.35 -9.88 -25.64
CA ARG A 113 -1.11 -9.63 -26.86
C ARG A 113 -0.71 -8.34 -27.54
N ALA A 114 -0.75 -8.33 -28.86
CA ALA A 114 -0.64 -7.11 -29.65
C ALA A 114 -2.00 -6.40 -29.74
N LEU A 115 -1.95 -5.06 -29.80
CA LEU A 115 -3.11 -4.18 -29.91
C LEU A 115 -2.84 -3.15 -31.00
N ALA A 116 -3.86 -2.83 -31.79
CA ALA A 116 -3.81 -1.66 -32.67
C ALA A 116 -3.79 -0.36 -31.84
N MET A 117 -3.45 0.75 -32.49
CA MET A 117 -3.33 2.06 -31.81
C MET A 117 -4.66 2.55 -31.21
N ASP A 118 -5.79 2.15 -31.77
CA ASP A 118 -7.13 2.52 -31.32
C ASP A 118 -7.77 1.52 -30.33
N GLU A 119 -7.05 0.43 -30.01
CA GLU A 119 -7.45 -0.64 -29.10
C GLU A 119 -6.79 -0.54 -27.71
N PHE A 120 -6.14 0.58 -27.39
CA PHE A 120 -5.54 0.77 -26.07
C PHE A 120 -6.63 0.72 -24.98
N PRO A 121 -6.49 -0.12 -23.92
CA PRO A 121 -7.57 -0.36 -22.98
C PRO A 121 -7.98 0.89 -22.20
N THR A 122 -9.27 1.00 -21.91
CA THR A 122 -9.82 2.08 -21.07
C THR A 122 -9.52 1.86 -19.58
N PRO A 123 -9.57 2.90 -18.73
CA PRO A 123 -9.43 2.74 -17.27
C PRO A 123 -10.43 1.72 -16.69
N ALA A 124 -11.68 1.76 -17.15
CA ALA A 124 -12.75 0.88 -16.68
C ALA A 124 -12.53 -0.58 -17.07
N GLU A 125 -12.02 -0.85 -18.28
CA GLU A 125 -11.68 -2.21 -18.71
C GLU A 125 -10.56 -2.80 -17.86
N LEU A 126 -9.48 -2.04 -17.64
CA LEU A 126 -8.37 -2.51 -16.80
C LEU A 126 -8.82 -2.71 -15.35
N TRP A 127 -9.64 -1.81 -14.81
CA TRP A 127 -10.20 -1.97 -13.48
C TRP A 127 -11.11 -3.18 -13.35
N THR A 128 -11.91 -3.48 -14.36
CA THR A 128 -12.78 -4.66 -14.38
C THR A 128 -11.95 -5.95 -14.36
N ARG A 129 -10.91 -6.04 -15.19
CA ARG A 129 -9.98 -7.19 -15.21
C ARG A 129 -9.27 -7.34 -13.87
N TYR A 130 -8.76 -6.23 -13.33
CA TYR A 130 -8.09 -6.18 -12.03
C TYR A 130 -9.00 -6.68 -10.90
N SER A 131 -10.19 -6.09 -10.80
CA SER A 131 -11.15 -6.39 -9.75
C SER A 131 -11.60 -7.85 -9.81
N LYS A 132 -11.87 -8.37 -11.01
CA LYS A 132 -12.19 -9.79 -11.21
C LYS A 132 -11.05 -10.71 -10.78
N ALA A 133 -9.83 -10.48 -11.26
CA ALA A 133 -8.68 -11.33 -10.93
C ALA A 133 -8.33 -11.30 -9.43
N LYS A 134 -8.58 -10.17 -8.76
CA LYS A 134 -8.33 -10.00 -7.33
C LYS A 134 -9.50 -10.46 -6.46
N GLY A 135 -10.68 -10.71 -7.00
CA GLY A 135 -11.89 -11.03 -6.22
C GLY A 135 -12.47 -9.81 -5.49
N LEU A 136 -12.47 -8.65 -6.15
CA LEU A 136 -12.92 -7.35 -5.65
C LEU A 136 -14.15 -6.82 -6.41
N GLU A 137 -14.87 -7.69 -7.11
CA GLU A 137 -16.02 -7.29 -7.96
C GLU A 137 -17.17 -6.68 -7.14
N HIS A 138 -17.32 -7.09 -5.88
CA HIS A 138 -18.37 -6.58 -5.00
C HIS A 138 -18.21 -5.07 -4.76
N PRO A 139 -19.28 -4.25 -4.84
CA PRO A 139 -19.20 -2.80 -4.68
C PRO A 139 -18.49 -2.35 -3.39
N TYR A 140 -18.83 -2.96 -2.26
CA TYR A 140 -18.17 -2.69 -0.97
C TYR A 140 -16.65 -2.94 -1.01
N SER A 141 -16.19 -3.99 -1.71
CA SER A 141 -14.76 -4.25 -1.87
C SER A 141 -14.08 -3.14 -2.70
N GLN A 142 -14.76 -2.65 -3.75
CA GLN A 142 -14.27 -1.54 -4.58
C GLN A 142 -14.20 -0.23 -3.80
N GLU A 143 -15.21 0.09 -2.99
CA GLU A 143 -15.21 1.26 -2.11
C GLU A 143 -13.99 1.26 -1.18
N ILE A 144 -13.70 0.13 -0.52
CA ILE A 144 -12.53 -0.02 0.35
C ILE A 144 -11.23 0.25 -0.41
N VAL A 145 -11.00 -0.41 -1.54
CA VAL A 145 -9.70 -0.32 -2.24
C VAL A 145 -9.52 0.99 -2.98
N THR A 146 -10.60 1.71 -3.29
CA THR A 146 -10.59 3.04 -3.93
C THR A 146 -10.67 4.22 -2.97
N ALA A 147 -10.82 3.96 -1.67
CA ALA A 147 -10.86 4.98 -0.63
C ALA A 147 -9.70 5.98 -0.79
N PRO A 148 -9.93 7.30 -0.73
CA PRO A 148 -8.88 8.28 -0.96
C PRO A 148 -7.83 8.28 0.14
N TYR A 149 -6.57 8.50 -0.23
CA TYR A 149 -5.50 8.73 0.74
C TYR A 149 -5.72 10.06 1.47
N TYR A 150 -5.27 10.12 2.72
CA TYR A 150 -5.15 11.42 3.40
C TYR A 150 -4.06 12.23 2.73
N GLN A 151 -4.40 13.44 2.30
CA GLN A 151 -3.46 14.40 1.73
C GLN A 151 -3.59 15.73 2.47
N GLU A 152 -2.53 16.13 3.15
CA GLU A 152 -2.39 17.49 3.67
C GLU A 152 -1.81 18.38 2.57
N HIS A 153 -2.26 19.63 2.48
CA HIS A 153 -1.74 20.56 1.48
C HIS A 153 -0.24 20.80 1.71
N GLY A 154 0.59 20.50 0.72
CA GLY A 154 2.06 20.53 0.85
C GLY A 154 2.65 19.40 1.70
N GLY A 155 1.84 18.42 2.10
CA GLY A 155 2.25 17.25 2.85
C GLY A 155 2.94 16.18 2.00
N ASN A 156 3.53 15.19 2.66
CA ASN A 156 4.19 14.08 1.98
C ASN A 156 3.17 13.11 1.38
N HIS A 157 3.39 12.70 0.13
CA HIS A 157 2.68 11.56 -0.47
C HIS A 157 3.36 10.24 -0.09
N PRO A 158 2.60 9.13 0.02
CA PRO A 158 3.20 7.82 0.23
C PRO A 158 4.18 7.50 -0.90
N ARG A 159 5.35 6.96 -0.53
CA ARG A 159 6.32 6.42 -1.50
C ARG A 159 5.75 5.16 -2.14
N TYR A 160 6.26 4.78 -3.31
CA TYR A 160 5.71 3.64 -4.07
C TYR A 160 5.54 2.37 -3.23
N TYR A 161 6.53 2.01 -2.42
CA TYR A 161 6.48 0.81 -1.58
C TYR A 161 5.48 0.94 -0.42
N GLN A 162 5.17 2.16 0.04
CA GLN A 162 4.11 2.42 1.01
C GLN A 162 2.75 2.27 0.32
N CYS A 163 2.58 2.80 -0.91
CA CYS A 163 1.37 2.58 -1.70
C CYS A 163 1.07 1.08 -1.87
N ILE A 164 2.08 0.28 -2.25
CA ILE A 164 1.96 -1.18 -2.38
C ILE A 164 1.50 -1.81 -1.06
N ALA A 165 2.15 -1.48 0.06
CA ALA A 165 1.79 -2.03 1.37
C ALA A 165 0.35 -1.68 1.77
N ILE A 166 -0.07 -0.43 1.54
CA ILE A 166 -1.41 0.06 1.86
C ILE A 166 -2.46 -0.62 0.96
N ASN A 167 -2.26 -0.60 -0.35
CA ASN A 167 -3.21 -1.19 -1.32
C ASN A 167 -3.38 -2.69 -1.09
N ARG A 168 -2.29 -3.46 -0.94
CA ARG A 168 -2.37 -4.89 -0.62
C ARG A 168 -3.08 -5.19 0.70
N THR A 169 -2.91 -4.33 1.70
CA THR A 169 -3.62 -4.46 2.98
C THR A 169 -5.12 -4.26 2.80
N LEU A 170 -5.53 -3.20 2.10
CA LEU A 170 -6.93 -2.94 1.83
C LEU A 170 -7.57 -4.03 0.96
N GLU A 171 -6.84 -4.55 -0.04
CA GLU A 171 -7.29 -5.70 -0.85
C GLU A 171 -7.48 -6.97 -0.01
N ALA A 172 -6.61 -7.21 0.97
CA ALA A 172 -6.77 -8.35 1.88
C ALA A 172 -8.02 -8.17 2.75
N ILE A 173 -8.22 -6.98 3.31
CA ILE A 173 -9.39 -6.65 4.13
C ILE A 173 -10.68 -6.74 3.32
N ALA A 174 -10.70 -6.17 2.11
CA ALA A 174 -11.84 -6.20 1.19
C ALA A 174 -12.25 -7.63 0.77
N ARG A 175 -11.36 -8.61 0.95
CA ARG A 175 -11.60 -10.05 0.73
C ARG A 175 -11.87 -10.82 2.04
N GLY A 176 -12.17 -10.12 3.12
CA GLY A 176 -12.48 -10.70 4.42
C GLY A 176 -11.28 -11.25 5.18
N LYS A 177 -10.03 -10.88 4.83
CA LYS A 177 -8.86 -11.24 5.64
C LYS A 177 -8.75 -10.30 6.84
N ASN A 178 -8.87 -10.86 8.03
CA ASN A 178 -8.77 -10.14 9.29
C ASN A 178 -7.41 -10.29 10.00
N ARG A 179 -6.44 -11.04 9.44
CA ARG A 179 -5.08 -11.15 9.98
C ARG A 179 -4.05 -10.89 8.90
N ILE A 180 -3.28 -9.81 9.06
CA ILE A 180 -2.34 -9.29 8.06
C ILE A 180 -1.00 -9.01 8.74
N LEU A 181 0.10 -9.34 8.07
CA LEU A 181 1.46 -9.03 8.52
C LEU A 181 2.17 -8.16 7.48
N LEU A 182 2.60 -6.97 7.88
CA LEU A 182 3.41 -6.06 7.09
C LEU A 182 4.86 -6.09 7.56
N VAL A 183 5.75 -6.49 6.66
CA VAL A 183 7.20 -6.48 6.90
C VAL A 183 7.80 -5.27 6.21
N MET A 184 8.27 -4.30 6.99
CA MET A 184 8.78 -3.01 6.52
C MET A 184 9.99 -2.59 7.36
N ALA A 185 11.14 -2.41 6.71
CA ALA A 185 12.38 -2.03 7.39
C ALA A 185 12.24 -0.74 8.24
N THR A 186 13.02 -0.63 9.30
CA THR A 186 13.01 0.58 10.14
C THR A 186 13.37 1.81 9.32
N GLY A 187 12.66 2.93 9.54
CA GLY A 187 12.88 4.17 8.79
C GLY A 187 12.17 4.25 7.43
N THR A 188 11.43 3.21 7.01
CA THR A 188 10.65 3.28 5.76
C THR A 188 9.24 3.86 5.92
N GLY A 189 8.89 4.36 7.11
CA GLY A 189 7.60 5.01 7.37
C GLY A 189 6.46 4.04 7.66
N LYS A 190 6.66 3.12 8.61
CA LYS A 190 5.62 2.19 9.10
C LYS A 190 4.42 2.93 9.67
N THR A 191 4.67 3.88 10.56
CA THR A 191 3.64 4.68 11.23
C THR A 191 2.76 5.44 10.24
N PHE A 192 3.37 6.13 9.27
CA PHE A 192 2.65 6.77 8.16
C PHE A 192 1.80 5.79 7.34
N THR A 193 2.33 4.58 7.07
CA THR A 193 1.61 3.52 6.36
C THR A 193 0.38 3.05 7.16
N ALA A 194 0.55 2.84 8.47
CA ALA A 194 -0.54 2.48 9.38
C ALA A 194 -1.62 3.56 9.41
N PHE A 195 -1.22 4.83 9.52
CA PHE A 195 -2.13 5.96 9.49
C PHE A 195 -2.97 5.99 8.20
N GLN A 196 -2.34 5.83 7.04
CA GLN A 196 -3.06 5.82 5.77
C GLN A 196 -4.04 4.65 5.64
N ILE A 197 -3.68 3.46 6.15
CA ILE A 197 -4.62 2.32 6.23
C ILE A 197 -5.82 2.67 7.10
N VAL A 198 -5.58 3.17 8.32
CA VAL A 198 -6.64 3.59 9.26
C VAL A 198 -7.53 4.64 8.61
N HIS A 199 -6.95 5.70 8.06
CA HIS A 199 -7.70 6.77 7.42
C HIS A 199 -8.62 6.23 6.32
N ARG A 200 -8.05 5.45 5.38
CA ARG A 200 -8.80 4.91 4.23
C ARG A 200 -9.94 3.99 4.64
N LEU A 201 -9.72 3.10 5.62
CA LEU A 201 -10.77 2.24 6.15
C LEU A 201 -11.88 3.05 6.82
N ARG A 202 -11.54 4.05 7.63
CA ARG A 202 -12.53 4.89 8.31
C ARG A 202 -13.42 5.71 7.36
N GLN A 203 -12.95 5.99 6.14
CA GLN A 203 -13.76 6.70 5.13
C GLN A 203 -14.84 5.81 4.47
N THR A 204 -14.61 4.50 4.41
CA THR A 204 -15.37 3.60 3.51
C THR A 204 -15.95 2.37 4.20
N THR A 205 -15.68 2.22 5.50
CA THR A 205 -16.15 1.09 6.30
C THR A 205 -16.68 1.56 7.64
N GLU A 206 -17.26 0.62 8.38
CA GLU A 206 -17.68 0.80 9.78
C GLU A 206 -16.51 0.82 10.77
N VAL A 207 -15.25 0.72 10.33
CA VAL A 207 -14.09 0.86 11.23
C VAL A 207 -14.15 2.23 11.90
N ARG A 208 -14.32 2.24 13.22
CA ARG A 208 -14.34 3.43 14.06
C ARG A 208 -13.43 3.26 15.26
N LYS A 209 -13.48 2.12 15.94
CA LYS A 209 -12.72 1.80 17.13
C LYS A 209 -11.40 1.13 16.77
N VAL A 210 -10.32 1.90 16.83
CA VAL A 210 -8.97 1.47 16.43
C VAL A 210 -8.07 1.39 17.67
N LEU A 211 -7.38 0.27 17.86
CA LEU A 211 -6.34 0.11 18.88
C LEU A 211 -4.96 0.01 18.24
N TYR A 212 -4.08 0.97 18.52
CA TYR A 212 -2.68 0.94 18.13
C TYR A 212 -1.81 0.56 19.34
N LEU A 213 -1.12 -0.57 19.23
CA LEU A 213 -0.23 -1.09 20.26
C LEU A 213 1.24 -0.85 19.89
N ALA A 214 2.00 -0.29 20.83
CA ALA A 214 3.43 -0.05 20.67
C ALA A 214 4.21 -0.49 21.92
N ASP A 215 5.53 -0.67 21.76
CA ASP A 215 6.42 -1.10 22.84
C ASP A 215 6.81 0.03 23.81
N ARG A 216 6.87 1.29 23.33
CA ARG A 216 7.45 2.40 24.11
C ARG A 216 6.57 3.65 24.11
N ASN A 217 6.51 4.32 25.27
CA ASN A 217 5.76 5.57 25.44
C ASN A 217 6.16 6.64 24.42
N ILE A 218 7.46 6.82 24.21
CA ILE A 218 7.96 7.84 23.27
C ILE A 218 7.46 7.59 21.83
N LEU A 219 7.29 6.33 21.43
CA LEU A 219 6.78 5.98 20.09
C LEU A 219 5.29 6.28 19.98
N VAL A 220 4.53 6.07 21.06
CA VAL A 220 3.10 6.44 21.12
C VAL A 220 2.94 7.95 20.96
N ASP A 221 3.64 8.74 21.78
CA ASP A 221 3.49 10.19 21.78
C ASP A 221 3.91 10.79 20.42
N GLN A 222 5.04 10.32 19.85
CA GLN A 222 5.48 10.69 18.51
C GLN A 222 4.48 10.32 17.41
N THR A 223 3.81 9.17 17.55
CA THR A 223 2.82 8.73 16.55
C THR A 223 1.58 9.62 16.59
N ILE A 224 1.07 9.92 17.78
CA ILE A 224 -0.12 10.76 17.98
C ILE A 224 0.12 12.20 17.49
N ASP A 225 1.27 12.78 17.84
CA ASP A 225 1.60 14.16 17.48
C ASP A 225 2.16 14.33 16.06
N GLY A 226 2.61 13.23 15.45
CA GLY A 226 3.13 13.15 14.08
C GLY A 226 2.10 12.63 13.08
N ASP A 227 2.28 11.41 12.59
CA ASP A 227 1.50 10.85 11.48
C ASP A 227 -0.01 10.76 11.79
N PHE A 228 -0.40 10.52 13.04
CA PHE A 228 -1.82 10.44 13.45
C PHE A 228 -2.41 11.77 13.91
N LYS A 229 -1.67 12.88 13.82
CA LYS A 229 -2.15 14.23 14.16
C LYS A 229 -3.51 14.57 13.55
N PRO A 230 -3.85 14.18 12.30
CA PRO A 230 -5.18 14.44 11.72
C PRO A 230 -6.33 13.82 12.52
N LEU A 231 -6.08 12.76 13.28
CA LEU A 231 -7.06 12.07 14.12
C LEU A 231 -7.00 12.48 15.59
N LYS A 232 -6.09 13.37 15.98
CA LYS A 232 -5.81 13.70 17.39
C LYS A 232 -7.05 14.05 18.23
N ARG A 233 -8.08 14.66 17.63
CA ARG A 233 -9.33 15.03 18.32
C ARG A 233 -10.16 13.84 18.82
N VAL A 234 -10.03 12.70 18.15
CA VAL A 234 -10.73 11.45 18.51
C VAL A 234 -9.77 10.39 19.05
N THR A 235 -8.52 10.79 19.31
CA THR A 235 -7.46 9.92 19.79
C THR A 235 -7.28 10.05 21.30
N THR A 236 -7.11 8.94 22.00
CA THR A 236 -6.67 8.89 23.39
C THR A 236 -5.46 7.97 23.56
N LYS A 237 -4.60 8.32 24.53
CA LYS A 237 -3.53 7.44 25.02
C LYS A 237 -4.03 6.78 26.30
N VAL A 238 -3.90 5.47 26.39
CA VAL A 238 -4.24 4.71 27.59
C VAL A 238 -3.22 5.05 28.67
N VAL A 239 -3.67 5.72 29.73
CA VAL A 239 -2.85 6.14 30.87
C VAL A 239 -3.47 5.61 32.16
N GLY A 240 -2.65 5.03 33.03
CA GLY A 240 -3.09 4.57 34.34
C GLY A 240 -4.18 3.50 34.27
N ARG A 241 -4.17 2.69 33.21
CA ARG A 241 -5.13 1.58 32.99
C ARG A 241 -6.60 2.01 32.91
N LYS A 242 -6.88 3.28 32.59
CA LYS A 242 -8.25 3.76 32.35
C LYS A 242 -8.49 3.95 30.87
N LEU A 243 -9.62 3.45 30.41
CA LEU A 243 -10.03 3.53 29.01
C LEU A 243 -11.38 4.25 28.94
N ASP A 244 -11.43 5.33 28.17
CA ASP A 244 -12.65 6.10 27.94
C ASP A 244 -13.29 5.68 26.60
N SER A 245 -14.50 5.13 26.67
CA SER A 245 -15.24 4.62 25.51
C SER A 245 -15.67 5.71 24.52
N ALA A 246 -15.59 6.99 24.89
CA ALA A 246 -15.96 8.11 24.03
C ALA A 246 -14.99 8.35 22.86
N TYR A 247 -13.74 7.87 22.96
CA TYR A 247 -12.74 8.02 21.92
C TYR A 247 -12.90 6.98 20.80
N GLU A 248 -12.23 7.20 19.68
CA GLU A 248 -12.31 6.30 18.51
C GLU A 248 -10.97 5.64 18.23
N VAL A 249 -9.86 6.36 18.44
CA VAL A 249 -8.51 5.84 18.23
C VAL A 249 -7.78 5.77 19.56
N TYR A 250 -7.31 4.58 19.90
CA TYR A 250 -6.67 4.28 21.17
C TYR A 250 -5.21 3.93 20.93
N PHE A 251 -4.31 4.58 21.66
CA PHE A 251 -2.91 4.19 21.70
C PHE A 251 -2.55 3.63 23.05
N SER A 252 -1.99 2.43 23.07
CA SER A 252 -1.60 1.76 24.32
C SER A 252 -0.24 1.11 24.23
N LEU A 253 0.42 0.99 25.38
CA LEU A 253 1.55 0.08 25.53
C LEU A 253 1.06 -1.33 25.81
N TYR A 254 1.84 -2.34 25.41
CA TYR A 254 1.56 -3.74 25.72
C TYR A 254 1.30 -3.97 27.23
N GLN A 255 2.15 -3.40 28.07
CA GLN A 255 2.10 -3.54 29.53
C GLN A 255 0.94 -2.77 30.19
N GLN A 256 0.31 -1.83 29.47
CA GLN A 256 -0.84 -1.09 30.01
C GLN A 256 -2.15 -1.85 29.85
N LEU A 257 -2.21 -2.86 28.98
CA LEU A 257 -3.41 -3.71 28.80
C LEU A 257 -3.35 -4.99 29.62
N VAL A 258 -2.15 -5.45 29.98
CA VAL A 258 -1.93 -6.60 30.87
C VAL A 258 -1.11 -6.11 32.06
N GLY A 259 -1.75 -6.01 33.21
CA GLY A 259 -1.14 -5.54 34.44
C GLY A 259 -0.07 -6.49 34.98
N GLU A 260 0.82 -5.97 35.82
CA GLU A 260 1.94 -6.70 36.44
C GLU A 260 1.49 -7.92 37.28
N ASN A 261 0.25 -7.90 37.79
CA ASN A 261 -0.36 -8.98 38.56
C ASN A 261 -1.20 -9.95 37.69
N GLY A 262 -1.15 -9.83 36.36
CA GLY A 262 -1.97 -10.62 35.43
C GLY A 262 -3.40 -10.07 35.23
N GLU A 263 -3.69 -8.86 35.69
CA GLU A 263 -4.96 -8.18 35.42
C GLU A 263 -5.10 -7.87 33.92
N GLU A 264 -6.21 -8.29 33.31
CA GLU A 264 -6.46 -8.14 31.87
C GLU A 264 -7.46 -7.00 31.63
N ILE A 265 -6.97 -5.76 31.73
CA ILE A 265 -7.76 -4.51 31.68
C ILE A 265 -8.54 -4.40 30.36
N PHE A 266 -7.99 -4.96 29.29
CA PHE A 266 -8.68 -4.98 28.00
C PHE A 266 -10.03 -5.73 28.02
N ARG A 267 -10.30 -6.57 29.04
CA ARG A 267 -11.59 -7.26 29.21
C ARG A 267 -12.68 -6.38 29.80
N GLU A 268 -12.37 -5.14 30.20
CA GLU A 268 -13.39 -4.14 30.54
C GLU A 268 -14.22 -3.72 29.31
N PHE A 269 -13.68 -3.96 28.11
CA PHE A 269 -14.40 -3.79 26.85
C PHE A 269 -14.91 -5.12 26.34
N ASP A 270 -16.06 -5.10 25.67
CA ASP A 270 -16.55 -6.24 24.90
C ASP A 270 -15.53 -6.70 23.85
N SER A 271 -15.49 -8.00 23.57
CA SER A 271 -14.57 -8.59 22.58
C SER A 271 -14.78 -8.09 21.14
N GLU A 272 -15.88 -7.40 20.88
CA GLU A 272 -16.23 -6.76 19.60
C GLU A 272 -16.04 -5.24 19.62
N PHE A 273 -15.49 -4.69 20.71
CA PHE A 273 -15.36 -3.24 20.86
C PHE A 273 -14.41 -2.60 19.83
N PHE A 274 -13.33 -3.28 19.44
CA PHE A 274 -12.40 -2.78 18.44
C PHE A 274 -12.69 -3.39 17.06
N ASP A 275 -12.76 -2.53 16.05
CA ASP A 275 -12.89 -2.94 14.65
C ASP A 275 -11.52 -3.28 14.03
N LEU A 276 -10.47 -2.60 14.51
CA LEU A 276 -9.11 -2.68 13.98
C LEU A 276 -8.08 -2.60 15.11
N ILE A 277 -7.13 -3.53 15.09
CA ILE A 277 -5.97 -3.55 15.97
C ILE A 277 -4.69 -3.54 15.14
N ILE A 278 -3.80 -2.60 15.43
CA ILE A 278 -2.47 -2.50 14.84
C ILE A 278 -1.42 -2.78 15.92
N VAL A 279 -0.48 -3.69 15.62
CA VAL A 279 0.60 -4.07 16.52
C VAL A 279 1.94 -3.68 15.90
N ASP A 280 2.58 -2.64 16.43
CA ASP A 280 3.86 -2.15 15.91
C ASP A 280 5.06 -2.86 16.57
N GLU A 281 6.03 -3.27 15.75
CA GLU A 281 7.12 -4.16 16.15
C GLU A 281 6.60 -5.47 16.77
N CYS A 282 5.64 -6.14 16.11
CA CYS A 282 4.98 -7.38 16.58
C CYS A 282 5.91 -8.61 16.75
N HIS A 283 7.22 -8.42 16.60
CA HIS A 283 8.29 -9.38 16.85
C HIS A 283 9.17 -9.03 18.06
N ARG A 284 9.08 -7.79 18.57
CA ARG A 284 9.85 -7.30 19.71
C ARG A 284 8.98 -7.40 20.96
N GLY A 285 9.03 -8.55 21.60
CA GLY A 285 8.53 -8.75 22.95
C GLY A 285 9.48 -9.65 23.71
N SER A 286 9.62 -9.44 25.02
CA SER A 286 10.02 -10.54 25.91
C SER A 286 8.98 -11.66 25.77
N ALA A 287 9.28 -12.90 26.18
CA ALA A 287 8.28 -13.98 26.17
C ALA A 287 6.95 -13.58 26.87
N ALA A 288 7.02 -12.70 27.86
CA ALA A 288 5.88 -12.13 28.57
C ALA A 288 5.15 -11.02 27.79
N ALA A 289 5.88 -10.14 27.08
CA ALA A 289 5.23 -9.16 26.20
C ALA A 289 4.58 -9.85 25.00
N ASP A 290 5.24 -10.88 24.46
CA ASP A 290 4.72 -11.78 23.42
C ASP A 290 3.43 -12.47 23.84
N SER A 291 3.31 -12.90 25.10
CA SER A 291 2.07 -13.49 25.60
C SER A 291 0.98 -12.45 25.85
N ALA A 292 1.34 -11.22 26.24
CA ALA A 292 0.38 -10.14 26.52
C ALA A 292 -0.38 -9.67 25.27
N TRP A 293 0.31 -9.27 24.20
CA TRP A 293 -0.40 -8.81 23.00
C TRP A 293 -1.12 -9.95 22.28
N ARG A 294 -0.63 -11.19 22.35
CA ARG A 294 -1.35 -12.37 21.82
C ARG A 294 -2.70 -12.55 22.50
N LYS A 295 -2.76 -12.45 23.83
CA LYS A 295 -4.04 -12.50 24.58
C LYS A 295 -5.01 -11.41 24.14
N VAL A 296 -4.52 -10.19 23.93
CA VAL A 296 -5.34 -9.08 23.40
C VAL A 296 -5.91 -9.44 22.03
N LEU A 297 -5.09 -9.94 21.10
CA LEU A 297 -5.55 -10.36 19.77
C LEU A 297 -6.47 -11.59 19.78
N GLU A 298 -6.28 -12.51 20.73
CA GLU A 298 -7.16 -13.68 20.90
C GLU A 298 -8.53 -13.28 21.44
N TYR A 299 -8.56 -12.29 22.35
CA TYR A 299 -9.79 -11.74 22.90
C TYR A 299 -10.58 -10.95 21.84
N PHE A 300 -9.94 -9.99 21.17
CA PHE A 300 -10.55 -9.21 20.08
C PHE A 300 -10.39 -9.90 18.72
N ASN A 301 -10.83 -11.16 18.62
CA ASN A 301 -10.63 -11.98 17.42
C ASN A 301 -11.51 -11.60 16.21
N CYS A 302 -12.62 -10.87 16.44
CA CYS A 302 -13.47 -10.34 15.37
C CYS A 302 -12.84 -9.11 14.69
N ALA A 303 -11.95 -8.40 15.37
CA ALA A 303 -11.27 -7.23 14.83
C ALA A 303 -10.36 -7.59 13.64
N ILE A 304 -10.16 -6.65 12.73
CA ILE A 304 -9.04 -6.71 11.78
C ILE A 304 -7.74 -6.52 12.56
N GLN A 305 -6.74 -7.37 12.33
CA GLN A 305 -5.48 -7.40 13.06
C GLN A 305 -4.32 -7.23 12.08
N ILE A 306 -3.56 -6.14 12.24
CA ILE A 306 -2.41 -5.80 11.40
C ILE A 306 -1.15 -5.80 12.26
N GLY A 307 -0.30 -6.80 12.08
CA GLY A 307 1.05 -6.81 12.66
C GLY A 307 2.01 -6.06 11.75
N MET A 308 2.85 -5.20 12.32
CA MET A 308 3.91 -4.50 11.59
C MET A 308 5.27 -4.82 12.19
N THR A 309 6.25 -5.15 11.35
CA THR A 309 7.58 -5.56 11.80
C THR A 309 8.69 -5.12 10.87
N ALA A 310 9.86 -4.79 11.42
CA ALA A 310 11.09 -4.54 10.68
C ALA A 310 11.87 -5.80 10.29
N THR A 311 11.61 -6.94 10.94
CA THR A 311 12.34 -8.18 10.71
C THR A 311 11.37 -9.27 10.32
N GLY A 312 11.56 -9.88 9.15
CA GLY A 312 10.76 -11.02 8.75
C GLY A 312 10.96 -12.17 9.73
N GLY A 313 9.99 -12.42 10.61
CA GLY A 313 9.96 -13.55 11.54
C GLY A 313 9.76 -14.90 10.87
N ALA A 314 10.22 -15.07 9.63
CA ALA A 314 10.10 -16.32 8.90
C ALA A 314 11.16 -17.32 9.41
N ARG A 315 10.79 -18.10 10.43
CA ARG A 315 11.12 -19.52 10.39
C ARG A 315 10.58 -20.03 9.04
N ARG A 316 11.45 -20.19 8.05
CA ARG A 316 11.15 -20.83 6.76
C ARG A 316 10.61 -22.25 7.04
N ARG A 317 9.31 -22.41 7.22
CA ARG A 317 8.63 -23.66 6.90
C ARG A 317 8.01 -23.44 5.53
N GLY A 318 8.64 -24.06 4.54
CA GLY A 318 8.28 -23.89 3.14
C GLY A 318 6.85 -24.33 2.90
N VAL A 319 6.10 -23.44 2.28
CA VAL A 319 5.04 -23.80 1.33
C VAL A 319 5.22 -22.85 0.16
N ARG A 320 5.78 -23.35 -0.94
CA ARG A 320 5.61 -22.74 -2.25
C ARG A 320 4.15 -23.00 -2.63
N ALA A 321 3.35 -21.94 -2.77
CA ALA A 321 2.12 -22.03 -3.54
C ALA A 321 2.50 -21.73 -5.00
N SER A 322 2.35 -22.78 -5.81
CA SER A 322 2.37 -22.77 -7.28
C SER A 322 1.28 -21.87 -7.84
#